data_AF-A0A972J6Z4-F1
#
_entry.id   AF-A0A972J6Z4-F1
#
_cell.length_a   1.000
_cell.length_b   1.000
_cell.length_c   1.000
_cell.angle_alpha   90.00
_cell.angle_beta   90.00
_cell.angle_gamma   90.00
#
_symmetry.space_group_name_H-M   'P 1'
#
loop_
_entity.id
_entity.type
_entity.pdbx_description
1 polymer ?
#
loop_
_entity_poly.entity_id
_entity_poly.type
_entity_poly.pdbx_seq_one_letter_code
_entity_poly.pdbx_strand_id
1 'polypeptide(L)'
;DSPGVRAELICDGVHIHPAMIRLAFRLFGAERIVLISDSLRATGMPDGRYPFGGQEIEVNGNRATIVGHPETLAGSVTSLMGCLRQAAGVGIPIADAVRACTYNPACAIGIDERAGSLDIGKEASIVLLNKTDLSLRSILFKGNFV
;
A
#
# COMPACT_ATOMS: atom_id res chain seq x y z
N ASP A 1 -12.29 -17.71 9.05
CA ASP A 1 -11.33 -16.63 9.34
C ASP A 1 -10.72 -16.87 10.72
N SER A 2 -9.53 -16.34 11.01
CA SER A 2 -8.99 -16.32 12.37
C SER A 2 -9.12 -14.89 12.92
N PRO A 3 -9.80 -14.68 14.05
CA PRO A 3 -10.12 -13.33 14.54
C PRO A 3 -8.88 -12.51 14.88
N GLY A 4 -7.75 -13.14 15.20
CA GLY A 4 -6.48 -12.47 15.54
C GLY A 4 -5.58 -12.14 14.35
N VAL A 5 -5.97 -12.48 13.12
CA VAL A 5 -5.14 -12.29 11.93
C VAL A 5 -5.56 -11.03 11.18
N ARG A 6 -4.57 -10.24 10.77
CA ARG A 6 -4.73 -9.14 9.81
C ARG A 6 -4.33 -9.63 8.42
N ALA A 7 -5.09 -9.24 7.41
CA ALA A 7 -4.84 -9.61 6.02
C ALA A 7 -4.08 -8.48 5.31
N GLU A 8 -2.92 -8.81 4.76
CA GLU A 8 -2.18 -7.91 3.88
C GLU A 8 -2.78 -7.91 2.47
N LEU A 9 -2.81 -6.74 1.83
CA LEU A 9 -3.44 -6.57 0.53
C LEU A 9 -2.64 -5.61 -0.36
N ILE A 10 -2.25 -6.08 -1.54
CA ILE A 10 -1.60 -5.27 -2.58
C ILE A 10 -2.69 -4.70 -3.49
N CYS A 11 -2.98 -3.41 -3.33
CA CYS A 11 -4.05 -2.73 -4.06
C CYS A 11 -3.53 -1.99 -5.30
N ASP A 12 -2.87 -2.67 -6.23
CA ASP A 12 -2.33 -2.04 -7.45
C ASP A 12 -3.19 -2.24 -8.71
N GLY A 13 -4.30 -2.97 -8.59
CA GLY A 13 -5.16 -3.33 -9.71
C GLY A 13 -4.58 -4.42 -10.62
N VAL A 14 -3.44 -5.00 -10.26
CA VAL A 14 -2.76 -6.09 -10.99
C VAL A 14 -2.81 -7.39 -10.19
N HIS A 15 -2.41 -7.34 -8.91
CA HIS A 15 -2.36 -8.53 -8.05
C HIS A 15 -3.74 -9.10 -7.76
N ILE A 16 -4.72 -8.22 -7.58
CA ILE A 16 -6.09 -8.59 -7.26
C ILE A 16 -7.07 -7.70 -8.01
N HIS A 17 -8.16 -8.31 -8.45
CA HIS A 17 -9.23 -7.60 -9.14
C HIS A 17 -9.93 -6.61 -8.18
N PRO A 18 -10.39 -5.42 -8.64
CA PRO A 18 -11.11 -4.44 -7.81
C PRO A 18 -12.29 -5.00 -7.00
N ALA A 19 -12.99 -6.00 -7.53
CA ALA A 19 -14.06 -6.68 -6.81
C ALA A 19 -13.56 -7.42 -5.56
N MET A 20 -12.35 -8.00 -5.62
CA MET A 20 -11.72 -8.71 -4.51
C MET A 20 -11.25 -7.74 -3.42
N ILE A 21 -10.80 -6.53 -3.79
CA ILE A 21 -10.50 -5.47 -2.81
C ILE A 21 -11.74 -5.17 -1.98
N ARG A 22 -12.88 -4.86 -2.63
CA ARG A 22 -14.14 -4.59 -1.94
C ARG A 22 -14.62 -5.78 -1.10
N LEU A 23 -14.47 -7.00 -1.63
CA LEU A 23 -14.84 -8.21 -0.91
C LEU A 23 -13.99 -8.39 0.36
N ALA A 24 -12.68 -8.21 0.28
CA ALA A 24 -11.78 -8.33 1.42
C ALA A 24 -12.15 -7.35 2.54
N PHE A 25 -12.36 -6.07 2.22
CA PHE A 25 -12.81 -5.08 3.20
C PHE A 25 -14.16 -5.45 3.84
N ARG A 26 -15.10 -6.01 3.08
CA ARG A 26 -16.41 -6.45 3.62
C ARG A 26 -16.32 -7.69 4.51
N LEU A 27 -15.46 -8.65 4.15
CA LEU A 27 -15.32 -9.92 4.88
C LEU A 27 -14.49 -9.77 6.15
N PHE A 28 -13.36 -9.06 6.07
CA PHE A 28 -12.44 -8.93 7.20
C PHE A 28 -12.77 -7.75 8.10
N GLY A 29 -13.44 -6.72 7.57
CA GLY A 29 -13.58 -5.43 8.23
C GLY A 29 -12.35 -4.55 8.02
N ALA A 30 -12.55 -3.24 7.97
CA ALA A 30 -11.47 -2.28 7.73
C ALA A 30 -10.38 -2.33 8.80
N GLU A 31 -10.70 -2.77 10.01
CA GLU A 31 -9.79 -2.91 11.15
C GLU A 31 -8.78 -4.06 11.03
N ARG A 32 -9.03 -5.02 10.12
CA ARG A 32 -8.15 -6.17 9.88
C ARG A 32 -7.45 -6.16 8.53
N ILE A 33 -7.68 -5.16 7.68
CA ILE A 33 -6.94 -5.01 6.42
C ILE A 33 -5.68 -4.17 6.64
N VAL A 34 -4.55 -4.65 6.13
CA VAL A 34 -3.30 -3.89 6.04
C VAL A 34 -2.96 -3.72 4.56
N LEU A 35 -2.94 -2.48 4.09
CA LEU A 35 -2.48 -2.22 2.73
C LEU A 35 -0.95 -2.24 2.72
N ILE A 36 -0.39 -3.06 1.84
CA ILE A 36 1.04 -3.12 1.57
C ILE A 36 1.28 -2.81 0.10
N SER A 37 2.48 -2.37 -0.22
CA SER A 37 2.84 -2.17 -1.63
C SER A 37 3.47 -3.41 -2.25
N ASP A 38 4.17 -4.24 -1.46
CA ASP A 38 5.08 -5.28 -1.96
C ASP A 38 6.00 -4.75 -3.09
N SER A 39 6.43 -3.49 -2.93
CA SER A 39 7.17 -2.76 -3.95
C SER A 39 8.57 -3.32 -4.15
N LEU A 40 8.94 -3.46 -5.41
CA LEU A 40 10.29 -3.80 -5.83
C LEU A 40 11.18 -2.56 -5.95
N ARG A 41 12.48 -2.80 -6.11
CA ARG A 41 13.46 -1.75 -6.49
C ARG A 41 13.11 -1.01 -7.78
N ALA A 42 12.27 -1.59 -8.63
CA ALA A 42 11.86 -1.01 -9.89
C ALA A 42 10.69 -0.01 -9.74
N THR A 43 10.08 0.11 -8.55
CA THR A 43 9.01 1.08 -8.29
C THR A 43 9.50 2.50 -8.57
N GLY A 44 8.84 3.21 -9.49
CA GLY A 44 9.18 4.57 -9.91
C GLY A 44 10.32 4.65 -10.93
N MET A 45 10.86 3.52 -11.39
CA MET A 45 11.84 3.45 -12.47
C MET A 45 11.13 3.27 -13.84
N PRO A 46 11.78 3.60 -14.97
CA PRO A 46 11.23 3.31 -16.30
C PRO A 46 11.01 1.80 -16.54
N ASP A 47 10.18 1.46 -17.51
CA ASP A 47 10.02 0.07 -17.98
C ASP A 47 11.37 -0.53 -18.39
N GLY A 48 11.56 -1.82 -18.09
CA GLY A 48 12.83 -2.49 -18.36
C GLY A 48 13.07 -3.70 -17.46
N ARG A 49 14.32 -4.18 -17.48
CA ARG A 49 14.74 -5.37 -16.74
C ARG A 49 15.53 -5.01 -15.49
N TYR A 50 15.24 -5.70 -14.39
CA TYR A 50 15.83 -5.42 -13.09
C TYR A 50 16.19 -6.72 -12.35
N PRO A 51 17.26 -6.71 -11.53
CA PRO A 51 17.60 -7.88 -10.71
C PRO A 51 16.66 -8.02 -9.51
N PHE A 52 16.26 -9.26 -9.20
CA PHE A 52 15.39 -9.61 -8.08
C PHE A 52 15.74 -10.99 -7.52
N GLY A 53 16.34 -11.05 -6.33
CA GLY A 53 16.52 -12.31 -5.59
C GLY A 53 17.35 -13.39 -6.30
N GLY A 54 18.27 -13.02 -7.21
CA GLY A 54 19.03 -13.97 -8.03
C GLY A 54 18.34 -14.33 -9.36
N GLN A 55 17.18 -13.74 -9.63
CA GLN A 55 16.46 -13.80 -10.90
C GLN A 55 16.40 -12.40 -11.55
N GLU A 56 15.92 -12.34 -12.78
CA GLU A 56 15.64 -11.09 -13.48
C GLU A 56 14.13 -10.93 -13.63
N ILE A 57 13.63 -9.71 -13.41
CA ILE A 57 12.24 -9.33 -13.67
C ILE A 57 12.17 -8.39 -14.87
N GLU A 58 11.05 -8.40 -15.57
CA GLU A 58 10.70 -7.45 -16.60
C GLU A 58 9.49 -6.62 -16.14
N VAL A 59 9.62 -5.30 -16.23
CA VAL A 59 8.61 -4.32 -15.87
C VAL A 59 8.03 -3.70 -17.13
N ASN A 60 6.71 -3.75 -17.24
CA ASN A 60 5.94 -3.11 -18.30
C ASN A 60 4.74 -2.39 -17.66
N GLY A 61 4.76 -1.06 -17.68
CA GLY A 61 3.77 -0.23 -17.00
C GLY A 61 3.70 -0.53 -15.50
N ASN A 62 2.53 -0.97 -15.02
CA ASN A 62 2.30 -1.30 -13.61
C ASN A 62 2.49 -2.78 -13.27
N ARG A 63 3.02 -3.59 -14.19
CA ARG A 63 3.16 -5.03 -14.05
C ARG A 63 4.63 -5.43 -14.05
N ALA A 64 5.04 -6.20 -13.03
CA ALA A 64 6.36 -6.81 -12.92
C ALA A 64 6.24 -8.33 -12.94
N THR A 65 7.03 -8.98 -13.79
CA THR A 65 6.99 -10.44 -13.99
C THR A 65 8.39 -11.03 -14.08
N ILE A 66 8.53 -12.33 -13.78
CA ILE A 66 9.82 -13.03 -13.94
C ILE A 66 10.17 -13.13 -15.43
N VAL A 67 11.41 -12.83 -15.81
CA VAL A 67 11.88 -12.97 -17.20
C VAL A 67 11.73 -14.42 -17.66
N GLY A 68 11.08 -14.62 -18.80
CA GLY A 68 10.76 -15.96 -19.34
C GLY A 68 9.48 -16.57 -18.78
N HIS A 69 8.84 -15.94 -17.79
CA HIS A 69 7.61 -16.40 -17.12
C HIS A 69 6.61 -15.23 -16.94
N PRO A 70 6.07 -14.66 -18.04
CA PRO A 70 5.19 -13.47 -18.00
C PRO A 70 3.86 -13.67 -17.25
N GLU A 71 3.46 -14.93 -17.02
CA GLU A 71 2.32 -15.31 -16.19
C GLU A 71 2.59 -15.12 -14.69
N THR A 72 3.85 -15.10 -14.27
CA THR A 72 4.25 -15.07 -12.86
C THR A 72 4.58 -13.64 -12.45
N LEU A 73 3.73 -13.05 -11.61
CA LEU A 73 4.01 -11.76 -10.97
C LEU A 73 5.19 -11.90 -9.99
N ALA A 74 6.04 -10.88 -9.96
CA ALA A 74 7.18 -10.82 -9.05
C ALA A 74 7.10 -9.51 -8.26
N GLY A 75 6.33 -9.48 -7.17
CA GLY A 75 6.05 -8.25 -6.41
C GLY A 75 5.34 -7.17 -7.25
N SER A 76 5.23 -5.96 -6.69
CA SER A 76 4.59 -4.82 -7.33
C SER A 76 5.59 -3.72 -7.71
N VAL A 77 5.20 -2.87 -8.65
CA VAL A 77 5.88 -1.60 -8.97
C VAL A 77 5.05 -0.37 -8.59
N THR A 78 4.01 -0.57 -7.75
CA THR A 78 3.13 0.49 -7.26
C THR A 78 3.51 0.90 -5.85
N SER A 79 3.57 2.20 -5.56
CA SER A 79 3.83 2.71 -4.20
C SER A 79 2.63 2.50 -3.27
N LEU A 80 2.85 2.57 -1.94
CA LEU A 80 1.75 2.50 -0.97
C LEU A 80 0.72 3.62 -1.18
N MET A 81 1.16 4.82 -1.61
CA MET A 81 0.26 5.92 -1.98
C MET A 81 -0.59 5.56 -3.22
N GLY A 82 -0.01 4.90 -4.21
CA GLY A 82 -0.75 4.35 -5.35
C GLY A 82 -1.81 3.33 -4.90
N CYS A 83 -1.45 2.44 -3.97
CA CYS A 83 -2.37 1.46 -3.40
C CYS A 83 -3.55 2.12 -2.67
N LEU A 84 -3.29 3.17 -1.89
CA LEU A 84 -4.33 3.96 -1.21
C LEU A 84 -5.28 4.63 -2.21
N ARG A 85 -4.73 5.26 -3.26
CA ARG A 85 -5.53 5.91 -4.32
C ARG A 85 -6.40 4.91 -5.07
N GLN A 86 -5.86 3.73 -5.37
CA GLN A 86 -6.61 2.65 -6.01
C GLN A 86 -7.73 2.12 -5.12
N ALA A 87 -7.44 1.87 -3.82
CA ALA A 87 -8.46 1.43 -2.86
C ALA A 87 -9.62 2.43 -2.76
N ALA A 88 -9.32 3.73 -2.66
CA ALA A 88 -10.33 4.78 -2.67
C ALA A 88 -11.10 4.82 -4.01
N GLY A 89 -10.39 4.71 -5.14
CA GLY A 89 -10.98 4.71 -6.48
C GLY A 89 -11.94 3.56 -6.75
N VAL A 90 -11.79 2.43 -6.07
CA VAL A 90 -12.71 1.28 -6.18
C VAL A 90 -13.84 1.30 -5.14
N GLY A 91 -13.99 2.40 -4.40
CA GLY A 91 -15.12 2.67 -3.51
C GLY A 91 -14.90 2.31 -2.04
N ILE A 92 -13.67 2.06 -1.59
CA ILE A 92 -13.38 1.95 -0.16
C ILE A 92 -13.44 3.35 0.47
N PRO A 93 -14.12 3.55 1.61
CA PRO A 93 -14.10 4.83 2.32
C PRO A 93 -12.66 5.28 2.59
N ILE A 94 -12.35 6.55 2.32
CA ILE A 94 -10.98 7.07 2.43
C ILE A 94 -10.43 6.88 3.85
N ALA A 95 -11.25 7.07 4.88
CA ALA A 95 -10.83 6.86 6.27
C ALA A 95 -10.39 5.40 6.53
N ASP A 96 -11.09 4.42 5.94
CA ASP A 96 -10.76 3.00 6.06
C ASP A 96 -9.49 2.66 5.30
N ALA A 97 -9.32 3.20 4.09
CA ALA A 97 -8.09 3.03 3.31
C ALA A 97 -6.87 3.65 4.01
N VAL A 98 -7.02 4.85 4.58
CA VAL A 98 -5.96 5.52 5.38
C VAL A 98 -5.63 4.67 6.60
N ARG A 99 -6.64 4.22 7.36
CA ARG A 99 -6.46 3.34 8.52
C ARG A 99 -5.67 2.08 8.16
N ALA A 100 -5.99 1.47 7.02
CA ALA A 100 -5.31 0.28 6.52
C ALA A 100 -3.85 0.51 6.10
N CYS A 101 -3.48 1.75 5.73
CA CYS A 101 -2.11 2.15 5.43
C CYS A 101 -1.31 2.62 6.67
N THR A 102 -1.98 3.07 7.74
CA THR A 102 -1.29 3.75 8.86
C THR A 102 -1.49 3.05 10.20
N TYR A 103 -2.71 3.03 10.73
CA TYR A 103 -3.00 2.58 12.08
C TYR A 103 -2.92 1.06 12.21
N ASN A 104 -3.53 0.34 11.27
CA ASN A 104 -3.53 -1.13 11.29
C ASN A 104 -2.11 -1.73 11.22
N PRO A 105 -1.21 -1.29 10.31
CA PRO A 105 0.17 -1.77 10.33
C PRO A 105 0.93 -1.34 11.59
N ALA A 106 0.67 -0.14 12.14
CA ALA A 106 1.28 0.28 13.40
C ALA A 106 0.90 -0.66 14.57
N CYS A 107 -0.38 -1.04 14.68
CA CYS A 107 -0.83 -2.04 15.65
C CYS A 107 -0.25 -3.44 15.37
N ALA A 108 -0.07 -3.81 14.08
CA ALA A 108 0.45 -5.12 13.71
C ALA A 108 1.90 -5.33 14.20
N ILE A 109 2.69 -4.27 14.25
CA ILE A 109 4.10 -4.30 14.72
C ILE A 109 4.29 -3.70 16.12
N GLY A 110 3.20 -3.37 16.83
CA GLY A 110 3.23 -2.88 18.22
C GLY A 110 3.85 -1.50 18.41
N ILE A 111 3.65 -0.58 17.46
CA ILE A 111 4.14 0.81 17.54
C ILE A 111 3.01 1.84 17.52
N ASP A 112 1.77 1.43 17.74
CA ASP A 112 0.59 2.31 17.65
C ASP A 112 0.54 3.37 18.74
N GLU A 113 1.21 3.18 19.88
CA GLU A 113 1.45 4.26 20.87
C GLU A 113 2.39 5.36 20.36
N ARG A 114 3.16 5.08 19.29
CA ARG A 114 4.15 6.01 18.71
C ARG A 114 3.72 6.57 17.35
N ALA A 115 3.01 5.80 16.53
CA ALA A 115 2.70 6.14 15.14
C ALA A 115 1.34 5.57 14.67
N GLY A 116 0.92 5.93 13.46
CA GLY A 116 -0.26 5.36 12.79
C GLY A 116 -1.54 6.20 12.89
N SER A 117 -1.60 7.16 13.83
CA SER A 117 -2.70 8.10 14.01
C SER A 117 -2.21 9.50 14.39
N LEU A 118 -3.10 10.49 14.29
CA LEU A 118 -2.83 11.88 14.67
C LEU A 118 -3.34 12.15 16.09
N ASP A 119 -2.66 11.59 17.08
CA ASP A 119 -2.95 11.79 18.51
C ASP A 119 -1.83 12.57 19.21
N ILE A 120 -2.20 13.30 20.26
CA ILE A 120 -1.24 14.04 21.10
C ILE A 120 -0.22 13.06 21.70
N GLY A 121 1.07 13.40 21.62
CA GLY A 121 2.17 12.59 22.16
C GLY A 121 2.81 11.63 21.16
N LYS A 122 2.21 11.41 19.98
CA LYS A 122 2.78 10.56 18.92
C LYS A 122 3.80 11.32 18.05
N GLU A 123 4.61 10.58 17.29
CA GLU A 123 5.55 11.17 16.34
C GLU A 123 4.81 11.99 15.27
N ALA A 124 5.28 13.22 15.02
CA ALA A 124 4.73 14.12 14.02
C ALA A 124 5.13 13.72 12.58
N SER A 125 4.67 12.54 12.15
CA SER A 125 4.83 11.99 10.81
C SER A 125 3.50 12.03 10.07
N ILE A 126 3.35 12.99 9.16
CA ILE A 126 2.09 13.37 8.52
C ILE A 126 2.32 13.47 7.01
N VAL A 127 1.36 13.00 6.24
CA VAL A 127 1.31 13.18 4.79
C VAL A 127 0.14 14.10 4.46
N LEU A 128 0.44 15.25 3.85
CA LEU A 128 -0.57 16.17 3.35
C LEU A 128 -0.92 15.80 1.92
N LEU A 129 -2.21 15.54 1.68
CA LEU A 129 -2.72 15.13 0.38
C LEU A 129 -3.68 16.18 -0.18
N ASN A 130 -3.73 16.26 -1.50
CA ASN A 130 -4.76 17.00 -2.21
C ASN A 130 -6.13 16.34 -1.96
N LYS A 131 -7.11 17.16 -1.57
CA LYS A 131 -8.46 16.69 -1.23
C LYS A 131 -9.18 15.96 -2.37
N THR A 132 -8.90 16.33 -3.62
CA THR A 132 -9.66 15.83 -4.78
C THR A 132 -9.07 14.52 -5.33
N ASP A 133 -7.76 14.48 -5.55
CA ASP A 133 -7.10 13.37 -6.25
C ASP A 133 -6.15 12.55 -5.35
N LEU A 134 -6.02 12.95 -4.08
CA LEU A 134 -5.11 12.36 -3.09
C LEU A 134 -3.64 12.40 -3.53
N SER A 135 -3.27 13.30 -4.45
CA SER A 135 -1.87 13.54 -4.80
C SER A 135 -1.10 14.12 -3.61
N LEU A 136 0.18 13.76 -3.50
CA LEU A 136 1.06 14.24 -2.44
C LEU A 136 1.28 15.75 -2.56
N ARG A 137 1.08 16.48 -1.46
CA ARG A 137 1.36 17.92 -1.37
C ARG A 137 2.60 18.22 -0.54
N SER A 138 2.77 17.56 0.59
CA SER A 138 3.91 17.75 1.48
C SER A 138 4.00 16.59 2.47
N ILE A 139 5.19 16.34 3.00
CA ILE A 139 5.42 15.38 4.07
C ILE A 139 6.03 16.15 5.24
N LEU A 140 5.45 15.96 6.42
CA LEU A 140 6.10 16.28 7.69
C LEU A 140 6.61 14.96 8.25
N PHE A 141 7.91 14.75 8.32
CA PHE A 141 8.50 13.54 8.88
C PHE A 141 9.19 13.85 10.20
N LYS A 142 8.66 13.29 11.29
CA LYS A 142 9.17 13.52 12.66
C LYS A 142 9.36 15.01 12.98
N GLY A 143 8.38 15.83 12.59
CA GLY A 143 8.39 17.28 12.82
C GLY A 143 9.17 18.13 11.80
N ASN A 144 9.77 17.53 10.76
CA ASN A 144 10.53 18.25 9.73
C ASN A 144 9.86 18.09 8.36
N PHE A 145 9.74 19.19 7.60
CA PHE A 145 9.26 19.10 6.22
C PHE A 145 10.31 18.46 5.32
N VAL A 146 9.87 17.51 4.48
CA VAL A 146 10.69 16.79 3.48
C VAL A 146 10.02 16.75 2.12
#